data_AF-A0A4R5B664-F1
#
_entry.id   AF-A0A4R5B664-F1
#
_cell.length_a   1.000
_cell.length_b   1.000
_cell.length_c   1.000
_cell.angle_alpha   90.00
_cell.angle_beta   90.00
_cell.angle_gamma   90.00
#
_symmetry.space_group_name_H-M   'P 1'
#
loop_
_entity.id
_entity.type
_entity.pdbx_description
1 polymer ?
#
loop_
_entity_poly.entity_id
_entity_poly.type
_entity_poly.pdbx_seq_one_letter_code
_entity_poly.pdbx_strand_id
1 'polypeptide(L)'
;MSVSVTAPHASPPLTWPQRVVAGLAGLLCTGLAGLGGWGSFDSVRDLAEPWFGAQAWIVPVGVDLGILALLTAALLMEWLSMPMPMLRWSALGFTGATVWLNVSAAHGDATGIVMHAAMPALFITFVEGLRHAVRRRVGLASGRVREGIPAARWAVAPVSSFRLWRRMIRWQVTSYAEALRTEQQRLHAVTLLAARYGAGWRNAAPADLVWMLSDGVYLEEAFARVAALVARSETEGGPESSDGDVPGAAAPPPARGTGGKAAGRVAATPADRATARRGSTPGRRAAATSAAGPRHGEVSAVGRGAAGGDTEARARQIRARHPGISGAELGRRLNLSARQGQRLLQRLAEEERTSRQAQVAATATSAA
;
A
#
# COMPACT_ATOMS: atom_id res chain seq x y z
N MET A 1 -27.55 -37.59 8.96
CA MET A 1 -26.99 -36.57 8.05
C MET A 1 -25.65 -36.14 8.60
N SER A 2 -24.57 -36.51 7.92
CA SER A 2 -23.20 -36.32 8.36
C SER A 2 -22.85 -34.84 8.30
N VAL A 3 -22.54 -34.24 9.46
CA VAL A 3 -22.08 -32.86 9.58
C VAL A 3 -20.77 -32.73 8.82
N SER A 4 -20.81 -32.10 7.64
CA SER A 4 -19.61 -31.75 6.89
C SER A 4 -18.98 -30.56 7.61
N VAL A 5 -18.13 -30.84 8.59
CA VAL A 5 -17.23 -29.83 9.18
C VAL A 5 -16.44 -29.26 8.00
N THR A 6 -16.76 -28.04 7.60
CA THR A 6 -16.06 -27.35 6.51
C THR A 6 -14.64 -27.14 7.02
N ALA A 7 -13.68 -27.88 6.45
CA ALA A 7 -12.27 -27.75 6.80
C ALA A 7 -11.85 -26.27 6.68
N PRO A 8 -10.96 -25.77 7.57
CA PRO A 8 -10.44 -24.42 7.44
C PRO A 8 -9.92 -24.23 6.02
N HIS A 9 -10.32 -23.13 5.36
CA HIS A 9 -9.85 -22.80 4.02
C HIS A 9 -8.33 -22.61 4.04
N ALA A 10 -7.60 -23.71 3.82
CA ALA A 10 -6.16 -23.68 3.64
C ALA A 10 -5.88 -22.71 2.50
N SER A 11 -5.03 -21.71 2.76
CA SER A 11 -4.64 -20.76 1.73
C SER A 11 -4.08 -21.54 0.53
N PRO A 12 -4.59 -21.31 -0.69
CA PRO A 12 -4.14 -22.08 -1.83
C PRO A 12 -2.62 -22.00 -1.98
N PRO A 13 -1.94 -23.12 -2.27
CA PRO A 13 -0.51 -23.13 -2.48
C PRO A 13 -0.15 -22.16 -3.61
N LEU A 14 1.05 -21.57 -3.53
CA LEU A 14 1.57 -20.72 -4.61
C LEU A 14 1.53 -21.50 -5.93
N THR A 15 0.98 -20.90 -6.98
CA THR A 15 1.05 -21.49 -8.31
C THR A 15 2.50 -21.51 -8.79
N TRP A 16 2.85 -22.39 -9.73
CA TRP A 16 4.22 -22.46 -10.26
C TRP A 16 4.74 -21.10 -10.76
N PRO A 17 3.98 -20.31 -11.54
CA PRO A 17 4.42 -18.96 -11.93
C PRO A 17 4.67 -18.04 -10.73
N GLN A 18 3.83 -18.09 -9.70
CA GLN A 18 4.01 -17.28 -8.49
C GLN A 18 5.28 -17.67 -7.72
N ARG A 19 5.63 -18.96 -7.68
CA ARG A 19 6.88 -19.44 -7.05
C ARG A 19 8.10 -18.95 -7.82
N VAL A 20 8.07 -19.02 -9.14
CA VAL A 20 9.15 -18.51 -10.01
C VAL A 20 9.33 -17.01 -9.81
N VAL A 21 8.24 -16.23 -9.85
CA VAL A 21 8.29 -14.77 -9.63
C VAL A 21 8.79 -14.45 -8.23
N ALA A 22 8.34 -15.16 -7.19
CA ALA A 22 8.82 -14.95 -5.83
C ALA A 22 10.31 -15.29 -5.69
N GLY A 23 10.78 -16.37 -6.31
CA GLY A 23 12.20 -16.74 -6.34
C GLY A 23 13.05 -15.70 -7.06
N LEU A 24 12.61 -15.23 -8.24
CA LEU A 24 13.27 -14.17 -9.00
C LEU A 24 13.30 -12.85 -8.22
N ALA A 25 12.19 -12.46 -7.60
CA ALA A 25 12.11 -11.26 -6.78
C ALA A 25 13.07 -11.34 -5.58
N GLY A 26 13.15 -12.51 -4.93
CA GLY A 26 14.13 -12.77 -3.88
C GLY A 26 15.56 -12.66 -4.38
N LEU A 27 15.89 -13.27 -5.52
CA LEU A 27 17.22 -13.18 -6.13
C LEU A 27 17.61 -11.74 -6.47
N LEU A 28 16.72 -10.99 -7.12
CA LEU A 28 16.94 -9.60 -7.47
C LEU A 28 17.13 -8.72 -6.22
N CYS A 29 16.33 -8.95 -5.18
CA CYS A 29 16.50 -8.23 -3.93
C CYS A 29 17.82 -8.55 -3.24
N THR A 30 18.24 -9.82 -3.21
CA THR A 30 19.54 -10.21 -2.65
C THR A 30 20.69 -9.58 -3.42
N GLY A 31 20.62 -9.58 -4.76
CA GLY A 31 21.62 -8.91 -5.61
C GLY A 31 21.67 -7.41 -5.37
N LEU A 32 20.51 -6.77 -5.29
CA LEU A 32 20.41 -5.33 -5.00
C LEU A 32 20.94 -4.98 -3.59
N ALA A 33 20.62 -5.79 -2.58
CA ALA A 33 21.14 -5.63 -1.23
C ALA A 33 22.68 -5.78 -1.21
N GLY A 34 23.23 -6.74 -1.96
CA GLY A 34 24.68 -6.90 -2.12
C GLY A 34 25.35 -5.69 -2.79
N LEU A 35 24.78 -5.18 -3.89
CA LEU A 35 25.30 -4.01 -4.60
C LEU A 35 25.18 -2.72 -3.77
N GLY A 36 24.03 -2.51 -3.12
CA GLY A 36 23.79 -1.36 -2.24
C GLY A 36 24.68 -1.41 -0.99
N GLY A 37 24.83 -2.60 -0.40
CA GLY A 37 25.73 -2.86 0.71
C GLY A 37 27.17 -2.55 0.32
N TRP A 38 27.66 -3.04 -0.82
CA TRP A 38 29.01 -2.75 -1.30
C TRP A 38 29.26 -1.24 -1.45
N GLY A 39 28.33 -0.50 -2.07
CA GLY A 39 28.47 0.95 -2.26
C GLY A 39 28.40 1.76 -0.97
N SER A 40 27.59 1.34 0.00
CA SER A 40 27.45 1.97 1.31
C SER A 40 28.62 1.64 2.25
N PHE A 41 29.19 0.44 2.11
CA PHE A 41 30.19 -0.12 3.00
C PHE A 41 31.42 0.79 3.16
N ASP A 42 32.01 1.21 2.05
CA ASP A 42 33.21 2.06 2.08
C ASP A 42 32.92 3.42 2.71
N SER A 43 31.74 4.00 2.44
CA SER A 43 31.35 5.30 3.00
C SER A 43 31.19 5.25 4.52
N VAL A 44 30.53 4.22 5.04
CA VAL A 44 30.32 4.04 6.48
C VAL A 44 31.61 3.60 7.18
N ARG A 45 32.44 2.79 6.53
CA ARG A 45 33.75 2.39 7.02
C ARG A 45 34.68 3.60 7.18
N ASP A 46 34.78 4.45 6.16
CA ASP A 46 35.61 5.66 6.21
C ASP A 46 35.15 6.61 7.33
N LEU A 47 33.83 6.70 7.55
CA LEU A 47 33.28 7.45 8.68
C LEU A 47 33.61 6.81 10.03
N ALA A 48 33.75 5.50 10.13
CA ALA A 48 34.08 4.82 11.37
C ALA A 48 35.60 4.79 11.67
N GLU A 49 36.46 5.00 10.67
CA GLU A 49 37.91 4.93 10.78
C GLU A 49 38.52 5.79 11.92
N PRO A 50 38.07 7.03 12.17
CA PRO A 50 38.61 7.85 13.28
C PRO A 50 38.41 7.24 14.67
N TRP A 51 37.40 6.39 14.85
CA TRP A 51 37.05 5.78 16.14
C TRP A 51 37.51 4.33 16.26
N PHE A 52 37.52 3.59 15.15
CA PHE A 52 37.75 2.14 15.14
C PHE A 52 39.02 1.71 14.39
N GLY A 53 39.72 2.62 13.72
CA GLY A 53 40.96 2.35 13.00
C GLY A 53 40.81 1.19 12.02
N ALA A 54 41.72 0.21 12.11
CA ALA A 54 41.72 -0.97 11.24
C ALA A 54 40.44 -1.83 11.34
N GLN A 55 39.69 -1.71 12.43
CA GLN A 55 38.46 -2.45 12.72
C GLN A 55 37.19 -1.72 12.27
N ALA A 56 37.31 -0.58 11.58
CA ALA A 56 36.16 0.22 11.11
C ALA A 56 35.16 -0.56 10.24
N TRP A 57 35.61 -1.65 9.59
CA TRP A 57 34.75 -2.54 8.81
C TRP A 57 33.68 -3.25 9.65
N ILE A 58 33.89 -3.41 10.96
CA ILE A 58 32.93 -4.08 11.86
C ILE A 58 31.64 -3.27 11.98
N VAL A 59 31.72 -1.94 11.91
CA VAL A 59 30.56 -1.06 12.09
C VAL A 59 29.49 -1.29 11.01
N PRO A 60 29.77 -1.14 9.70
CA PRO A 60 28.77 -1.40 8.68
C PRO A 60 28.27 -2.85 8.68
N VAL A 61 29.17 -3.84 8.87
CA VAL A 61 28.77 -5.26 8.96
C VAL A 61 27.83 -5.51 10.13
N GLY A 62 28.17 -5.00 11.31
CA GLY A 62 27.38 -5.19 12.53
C GLY A 62 26.01 -4.54 12.43
N VAL A 63 25.93 -3.34 11.85
CA VAL A 63 24.65 -2.64 11.62
C VAL A 63 23.77 -3.43 10.65
N ASP A 64 24.30 -3.83 9.50
CA ASP A 64 23.52 -4.55 8.49
C ASP A 64 23.09 -5.94 8.99
N LEU A 65 24.00 -6.68 9.65
CA LEU A 65 23.66 -7.97 10.25
C LEU A 65 22.60 -7.82 11.35
N GLY A 66 22.70 -6.76 12.15
CA GLY A 66 21.69 -6.40 13.16
C GLY A 66 20.32 -6.09 12.54
N ILE A 67 20.29 -5.31 11.44
CA ILE A 67 19.06 -5.02 10.69
C ILE A 67 18.47 -6.32 10.15
N LEU A 68 19.26 -7.17 9.48
CA LEU A 68 18.81 -8.46 8.95
C LEU A 68 18.27 -9.36 10.06
N ALA A 69 18.93 -9.43 11.21
CA ALA A 69 18.50 -10.22 12.36
C ALA A 69 17.16 -9.71 12.92
N LEU A 70 17.02 -8.40 13.12
CA LEU A 70 15.78 -7.79 13.62
C LEU A 70 14.61 -7.99 12.64
N LEU A 71 14.85 -7.82 11.33
CA LEU A 71 13.84 -8.03 10.30
C LEU A 71 13.43 -9.50 10.19
N THR A 72 14.39 -10.42 10.26
CA THR A 72 14.13 -11.87 10.25
C THR A 72 13.31 -12.29 11.46
N ALA A 73 13.69 -11.83 12.66
CA ALA A 73 12.94 -12.08 13.87
C ALA A 73 11.54 -11.44 13.83
N ALA A 74 11.41 -10.21 13.33
CA ALA A 74 10.11 -9.56 13.15
C ALA A 74 9.22 -10.34 12.17
N LEU A 75 9.78 -10.85 11.07
CA LEU A 75 9.08 -11.67 10.09
C LEU A 75 8.67 -13.03 10.67
N LEU A 76 9.54 -13.67 11.46
CA LEU A 76 9.23 -14.91 12.16
C LEU A 76 8.09 -14.71 13.16
N MET A 77 8.11 -13.65 13.94
CA MET A 77 7.05 -13.32 14.90
C MET A 77 5.71 -13.05 14.19
N GLU A 78 5.74 -12.42 13.02
CA GLU A 78 4.57 -12.29 12.15
C GLU A 78 4.06 -13.65 11.67
N TRP A 79 4.97 -14.54 11.28
CA TRP A 79 4.64 -15.88 10.83
C TRP A 79 4.01 -16.73 11.94
N LEU A 80 4.53 -16.61 13.16
CA LEU A 80 3.96 -17.23 14.36
C LEU A 80 2.68 -16.56 14.85
N SER A 81 2.15 -15.57 14.11
CA SER A 81 0.95 -14.83 14.46
C SER A 81 1.02 -14.11 15.82
N MET A 82 2.22 -13.68 16.21
CA MET A 82 2.53 -12.93 17.43
C MET A 82 3.37 -11.68 17.07
N PRO A 83 2.82 -10.69 16.34
CA PRO A 83 3.61 -9.58 15.85
C PRO A 83 4.15 -8.71 17.00
N MET A 84 5.48 -8.54 17.05
CA MET A 84 6.13 -7.67 18.03
C MET A 84 6.63 -6.38 17.34
N PRO A 85 5.85 -5.27 17.39
CA PRO A 85 6.16 -4.05 16.64
C PRO A 85 7.48 -3.39 17.07
N MET A 86 7.99 -3.70 18.28
CA MET A 86 9.27 -3.16 18.76
C MET A 86 10.45 -3.58 17.88
N LEU A 87 10.55 -4.85 17.47
CA LEU A 87 11.63 -5.28 16.55
C LEU A 87 11.60 -4.50 15.24
N ARG A 88 10.39 -4.18 14.75
CA ARG A 88 10.20 -3.42 13.53
C ARG A 88 10.66 -1.97 13.68
N TRP A 89 10.24 -1.31 14.76
CA TRP A 89 10.65 0.06 15.02
C TRP A 89 12.17 0.15 15.23
N SER A 90 12.78 -0.83 15.90
CA SER A 90 14.24 -0.93 16.01
C SER A 90 14.90 -1.10 14.65
N ALA A 91 14.45 -2.03 13.81
CA ALA A 91 15.00 -2.25 12.48
C ALA A 91 14.88 -0.99 11.58
N LEU A 92 13.73 -0.31 11.63
CA LEU A 92 13.52 0.95 10.92
C LEU A 92 14.41 2.07 11.47
N GLY A 93 14.62 2.12 12.79
CA GLY A 93 15.55 3.06 13.42
C GLY A 93 16.98 2.85 12.93
N PHE A 94 17.47 1.60 12.95
CA PHE A 94 18.81 1.27 12.43
C PHE A 94 18.93 1.55 10.93
N THR A 95 17.91 1.21 10.14
CA THR A 95 17.93 1.51 8.70
C THR A 95 17.93 3.02 8.45
N GLY A 96 17.17 3.79 9.22
CA GLY A 96 17.18 5.25 9.17
C GLY A 96 18.55 5.83 9.52
N ALA A 97 19.23 5.26 10.52
CA ALA A 97 20.61 5.61 10.86
C ALA A 97 21.59 5.29 9.71
N THR A 98 21.46 4.13 9.07
CA THR A 98 22.27 3.77 7.88
C THR A 98 22.04 4.75 6.73
N VAL A 99 20.79 5.13 6.45
CA VAL A 99 20.47 6.15 5.45
C VAL A 99 21.10 7.48 5.82
N TRP A 100 21.00 7.91 7.07
CA TRP A 100 21.59 9.16 7.53
C TRP A 100 23.12 9.19 7.36
N LEU A 101 23.81 8.10 7.70
CA LEU A 101 25.26 7.96 7.51
C LEU A 101 25.66 7.99 6.02
N ASN A 102 24.87 7.34 5.16
CA ASN A 102 25.11 7.35 3.71
C ASN A 102 24.86 8.73 3.09
N VAL A 103 23.84 9.44 3.56
CA VAL A 103 23.48 10.78 3.10
C VAL A 103 24.48 11.84 3.60
N SER A 104 25.00 11.69 4.82
CA SER A 104 26.01 12.62 5.36
C SER A 104 27.31 12.59 4.55
N ALA A 105 27.67 11.42 4.00
CA ALA A 105 28.79 11.27 3.07
C ALA A 105 28.62 12.06 1.74
N ALA A 106 27.39 12.47 1.38
CA ALA A 106 27.13 13.26 0.18
C ALA A 106 27.44 14.77 0.35
N HIS A 107 27.81 15.24 1.55
CA HIS A 107 28.21 16.64 1.82
C HIS A 107 27.23 17.71 1.30
N GLY A 108 25.92 17.41 1.22
CA GLY A 108 24.88 18.35 0.80
C GLY A 108 24.60 18.40 -0.71
N ASP A 109 25.26 17.59 -1.55
CA ASP A 109 24.86 17.45 -2.95
C ASP A 109 23.55 16.67 -3.06
N ALA A 110 22.49 17.34 -3.54
CA ALA A 110 21.17 16.73 -3.72
C ALA A 110 21.20 15.46 -4.56
N THR A 111 22.10 15.36 -5.55
CA THR A 111 22.23 14.17 -6.39
C THR A 111 22.85 13.01 -5.61
N GLY A 112 23.93 13.27 -4.88
CA GLY A 112 24.55 12.30 -3.98
C GLY A 112 23.57 11.78 -2.91
N ILE A 113 22.78 12.67 -2.29
CA ILE A 113 21.76 12.29 -1.31
C ILE A 113 20.76 11.27 -1.91
N VAL A 114 20.23 11.55 -3.10
CA VAL A 114 19.28 10.65 -3.77
C VAL A 114 19.94 9.31 -4.11
N MET A 115 21.15 9.34 -4.68
CA MET A 115 21.88 8.13 -5.07
C MET A 115 22.17 7.21 -3.87
N HIS A 116 22.54 7.81 -2.73
CA HIS A 116 22.87 7.08 -1.51
C HIS A 116 21.64 6.65 -0.69
N ALA A 117 20.50 7.35 -0.81
CA ALA A 117 19.25 6.98 -0.14
C ALA A 117 18.38 5.98 -0.92
N ALA A 118 18.53 5.92 -2.26
CA ALA A 118 17.69 5.09 -3.12
C ALA A 118 17.78 3.59 -2.78
N MET A 119 18.98 3.08 -2.54
CA MET A 119 19.20 1.65 -2.27
C MET A 119 18.53 1.20 -0.96
N PRO A 120 18.76 1.86 0.20
CA PRO A 120 18.03 1.54 1.42
C PRO A 120 16.51 1.70 1.30
N ALA A 121 16.01 2.72 0.58
CA ALA A 121 14.58 2.91 0.39
C ALA A 121 13.94 1.75 -0.38
N LEU A 122 14.63 1.25 -1.43
CA LEU A 122 14.17 0.09 -2.20
C LEU A 122 14.19 -1.19 -1.35
N PHE A 123 15.21 -1.37 -0.52
CA PHE A 123 15.26 -2.47 0.46
C PHE A 123 14.09 -2.44 1.44
N ILE A 124 13.80 -1.29 2.07
CA ILE A 124 12.66 -1.14 2.99
C ILE A 124 11.34 -1.48 2.29
N THR A 125 11.16 -0.98 1.08
CA THR A 125 9.95 -1.22 0.27
C THR A 125 9.76 -2.71 -0.01
N PHE A 126 10.83 -3.41 -0.36
CA PHE A 126 10.79 -4.85 -0.61
C PHE A 126 10.46 -5.64 0.66
N VAL A 127 11.15 -5.37 1.77
CA VAL A 127 10.92 -6.04 3.06
C VAL A 127 9.48 -5.82 3.54
N GLU A 128 8.94 -4.61 3.37
CA GLU A 128 7.56 -4.31 3.69
C GLU A 128 6.57 -5.09 2.82
N GLY A 129 6.84 -5.19 1.51
CA GLY A 129 6.07 -6.01 0.59
C GLY A 129 6.07 -7.50 0.97
N LEU A 130 7.25 -8.05 1.31
CA LEU A 130 7.39 -9.42 1.77
C LEU A 130 6.61 -9.67 3.07
N ARG A 131 6.74 -8.76 4.04
CA ARG A 131 6.00 -8.80 5.30
C ARG A 131 4.50 -8.75 5.08
N HIS A 132 4.02 -7.86 4.22
CA HIS A 132 2.61 -7.76 3.86
C HIS A 132 2.10 -9.08 3.26
N ALA A 133 2.87 -9.68 2.35
CA ALA A 133 2.53 -10.96 1.74
C ALA A 133 2.46 -12.10 2.78
N VAL A 134 3.46 -12.20 3.67
CA VAL A 134 3.49 -13.22 4.74
C VAL A 134 2.33 -13.01 5.71
N ARG A 135 2.11 -11.80 6.23
CA ARG A 135 0.99 -11.47 7.13
C ARG A 135 -0.35 -11.81 6.50
N ARG A 136 -0.54 -11.49 5.22
CA ARG A 136 -1.80 -11.80 4.51
C ARG A 136 -1.99 -13.31 4.36
N ARG A 137 -0.94 -14.06 4.00
CA ARG A 137 -1.02 -15.53 3.89
C ARG A 137 -1.27 -16.21 5.23
N VAL A 138 -0.55 -15.83 6.27
CA VAL A 138 -0.71 -16.37 7.63
C VAL A 138 -2.07 -15.99 8.20
N GLY A 139 -2.50 -14.75 7.96
CA GLY A 139 -3.80 -14.25 8.39
C GLY A 139 -4.98 -14.92 7.68
N LEU A 140 -4.83 -15.29 6.41
CA LEU A 140 -5.79 -16.13 5.67
C LEU A 140 -5.78 -17.56 6.22
N ALA A 141 -4.60 -18.16 6.45
CA ALA A 141 -4.48 -19.51 6.99
C ALA A 141 -5.01 -19.66 8.43
N SER A 142 -4.89 -18.61 9.25
CA SER A 142 -5.39 -18.58 10.63
C SER A 142 -6.83 -18.10 10.77
N GLY A 143 -7.51 -17.75 9.67
CA GLY A 143 -8.88 -17.23 9.68
C GLY A 143 -9.05 -15.86 10.35
N ARG A 144 -7.95 -15.20 10.76
CA ARG A 144 -7.96 -13.91 11.48
C ARG A 144 -8.06 -12.70 10.57
N VAL A 145 -7.67 -12.82 9.29
CA VAL A 145 -7.87 -11.74 8.33
C VAL A 145 -9.36 -11.68 8.00
N ARG A 146 -10.01 -10.64 8.53
CA ARG A 146 -11.36 -10.27 8.12
C ARG A 146 -11.32 -9.82 6.66
N GLU A 147 -11.95 -10.58 5.79
CA GLU A 147 -12.28 -10.13 4.45
C GLU A 147 -13.30 -9.01 4.55
N GLY A 148 -12.85 -7.77 4.34
CA GLY A 148 -13.74 -6.61 4.30
C GLY A 148 -14.73 -6.70 3.16
N ILE A 149 -15.89 -6.05 3.31
CA ILE A 149 -16.86 -5.91 2.23
C ILE A 149 -16.21 -5.14 1.06
N PRO A 150 -16.31 -5.62 -0.19
CA PRO A 150 -15.73 -4.95 -1.36
C PRO A 150 -16.14 -3.48 -1.45
N ALA A 151 -15.19 -2.59 -1.71
CA ALA A 151 -15.42 -1.15 -1.81
C ALA A 151 -16.47 -0.80 -2.89
N ALA A 152 -16.49 -1.54 -4.01
CA ALA A 152 -17.50 -1.38 -5.05
C ALA A 152 -18.94 -1.58 -4.52
N ARG A 153 -19.14 -2.51 -3.59
CA ARG A 153 -20.47 -2.76 -2.99
C ARG A 153 -20.90 -1.63 -2.06
N TRP A 154 -19.95 -0.99 -1.36
CA TRP A 154 -20.24 0.21 -0.59
C TRP A 154 -20.75 1.35 -1.47
N ALA A 155 -20.22 1.50 -2.69
CA ALA A 155 -20.71 2.51 -3.64
C ALA A 155 -22.11 2.19 -4.17
N VAL A 156 -22.37 0.94 -4.55
CA VAL A 156 -23.64 0.54 -5.19
C VAL A 156 -24.77 0.32 -4.17
N ALA A 157 -24.45 -0.19 -2.98
CA ALA A 157 -25.45 -0.58 -1.98
C ALA A 157 -24.95 -0.28 -0.55
N PRO A 158 -24.82 1.00 -0.17
CA PRO A 158 -24.23 1.39 1.11
C PRO A 158 -25.01 0.88 2.31
N VAL A 159 -26.35 0.95 2.26
CA VAL A 159 -27.22 0.54 3.39
C VAL A 159 -27.18 -0.98 3.61
N SER A 160 -27.22 -1.79 2.55
CA SER A 160 -27.15 -3.25 2.67
C SER A 160 -25.75 -3.71 3.08
N SER A 161 -24.71 -3.01 2.60
CA SER A 161 -23.32 -3.23 3.02
C SER A 161 -23.13 -2.92 4.50
N PHE A 162 -23.67 -1.81 5.00
CA PHE A 162 -23.60 -1.48 6.42
C PHE A 162 -24.31 -2.51 7.30
N ARG A 163 -25.50 -2.99 6.90
CA ARG A 163 -26.22 -4.05 7.62
C ARG A 163 -25.44 -5.36 7.66
N LEU A 164 -24.84 -5.76 6.53
CA LEU A 164 -24.00 -6.95 6.45
C LEU A 164 -22.75 -6.80 7.32
N TRP A 165 -22.07 -5.66 7.23
CA TRP A 165 -20.87 -5.36 8.03
C TRP A 165 -21.14 -5.44 9.52
N ARG A 166 -22.24 -4.82 9.98
CA ARG A 166 -22.66 -4.89 11.37
C ARG A 166 -22.95 -6.32 11.81
N ARG A 167 -23.54 -7.16 10.94
CA ARG A 167 -23.76 -8.59 11.22
C ARG A 167 -22.45 -9.38 11.26
N MET A 168 -21.53 -9.14 10.33
CA MET A 168 -20.19 -9.75 10.35
C MET A 168 -19.46 -9.48 11.66
N ILE A 169 -19.55 -8.25 12.18
CA ILE A 169 -18.98 -7.90 13.49
C ILE A 169 -19.69 -8.63 14.63
N ARG A 170 -21.03 -8.62 14.65
CA ARG A 170 -21.80 -9.28 15.73
C ARG A 170 -21.59 -10.79 15.77
N TRP A 171 -21.53 -11.43 14.61
CA TRP A 171 -21.42 -12.89 14.48
C TRP A 171 -19.97 -13.37 14.43
N GLN A 172 -18.99 -12.46 14.53
CA GLN A 172 -17.56 -12.75 14.38
C GLN A 172 -17.23 -13.50 13.07
N VAL A 173 -18.05 -13.33 12.02
CA VAL A 173 -17.80 -13.94 10.70
C VAL A 173 -16.69 -13.14 10.01
N THR A 174 -15.58 -13.81 9.72
CA THR A 174 -14.40 -13.17 9.14
C THR A 174 -14.38 -13.21 7.62
N SER A 175 -15.15 -14.11 6.97
CA SER A 175 -15.25 -14.17 5.50
C SER A 175 -16.45 -13.39 4.97
N TYR A 176 -16.20 -12.59 3.93
CA TYR A 176 -17.24 -11.86 3.22
C TYR A 176 -18.19 -12.81 2.46
N ALA A 177 -17.63 -13.82 1.79
CA ALA A 177 -18.40 -14.76 0.99
C ALA A 177 -19.33 -15.63 1.86
N GLU A 178 -18.83 -16.06 3.02
CA GLU A 178 -19.62 -16.77 4.02
C GLU A 178 -20.74 -15.87 4.56
N ALA A 179 -20.42 -14.66 5.01
CA ALA A 179 -21.42 -13.73 5.52
C ALA A 179 -22.52 -13.42 4.50
N LEU A 180 -22.16 -13.29 3.21
CA LEU A 180 -23.12 -13.06 2.15
C LEU A 180 -24.04 -14.26 1.93
N ARG A 181 -23.51 -15.48 1.91
CA ARG A 181 -24.31 -16.73 1.79
C ARG A 181 -25.30 -16.86 2.95
N THR A 182 -24.81 -16.69 4.17
CA THR A 182 -25.65 -16.78 5.38
C THR A 182 -26.75 -15.73 5.38
N GLU A 183 -26.44 -14.49 4.96
CA GLU A 183 -27.47 -13.45 4.85
C GLU A 183 -28.49 -13.75 3.74
N GLN A 184 -28.08 -14.33 2.61
CA GLN A 184 -29.00 -14.77 1.55
C GLN A 184 -29.94 -15.88 2.05
N GLN A 185 -29.42 -16.89 2.72
CA GLN A 185 -30.22 -17.97 3.32
C GLN A 185 -31.20 -17.43 4.36
N ARG A 186 -30.76 -16.49 5.21
CA ARG A 186 -31.61 -15.83 6.19
C ARG A 186 -32.74 -15.03 5.56
N LEU A 187 -32.45 -14.27 4.50
CA LEU A 187 -33.48 -13.53 3.77
C LEU A 187 -34.47 -14.48 3.11
N HIS A 188 -34.01 -15.57 2.51
CA HIS A 188 -34.86 -16.61 1.94
C HIS A 188 -35.78 -17.23 3.00
N ALA A 189 -35.25 -17.60 4.16
CA ALA A 189 -36.02 -18.13 5.28
C ALA A 189 -37.10 -17.14 5.78
N VAL A 190 -36.76 -15.85 5.86
CA VAL A 190 -37.72 -14.79 6.20
C VAL A 190 -38.81 -14.67 5.13
N THR A 191 -38.47 -14.78 3.85
CA THR A 191 -39.45 -14.76 2.76
C THR A 191 -40.42 -15.95 2.84
N LEU A 192 -39.92 -17.15 3.13
CA LEU A 192 -40.76 -18.34 3.33
C LEU A 192 -41.72 -18.18 4.52
N LEU A 193 -41.23 -17.64 5.65
CA LEU A 193 -42.08 -17.33 6.80
C LEU A 193 -43.12 -16.27 6.48
N ALA A 194 -42.74 -15.22 5.75
CA ALA A 194 -43.67 -14.17 5.33
C ALA A 194 -44.73 -14.69 4.34
N ALA A 195 -44.37 -15.65 3.46
CA ALA A 195 -45.33 -16.30 2.58
C ALA A 195 -46.33 -17.16 3.36
N ARG A 196 -45.88 -17.87 4.40
CA ARG A 196 -46.74 -18.74 5.24
C ARG A 196 -47.63 -17.97 6.21
N TYR A 197 -47.09 -16.97 6.90
CA TYR A 197 -47.77 -16.27 8.00
C TYR A 197 -48.23 -14.85 7.64
N GLY A 198 -47.96 -14.39 6.41
CA GLY A 198 -48.33 -13.06 5.94
C GLY A 198 -47.49 -11.92 6.53
N ALA A 199 -48.01 -10.69 6.43
CA ALA A 199 -47.31 -9.47 6.85
C ALA A 199 -46.97 -9.44 8.36
N GLY A 200 -47.74 -10.15 9.19
CA GLY A 200 -47.58 -10.27 10.63
C GLY A 200 -46.68 -11.42 11.09
N TRP A 201 -45.87 -12.02 10.19
CA TRP A 201 -45.14 -13.27 10.47
C TRP A 201 -44.32 -13.26 11.76
N ARG A 202 -43.76 -12.11 12.18
CA ARG A 202 -42.98 -12.01 13.42
C ARG A 202 -43.78 -12.34 14.68
N ASN A 203 -45.08 -12.11 14.66
CA ASN A 203 -45.97 -12.36 15.79
C ASN A 203 -46.64 -13.74 15.69
N ALA A 204 -46.73 -14.30 14.48
CA ALA A 204 -47.42 -15.56 14.21
C ALA A 204 -46.47 -16.77 14.14
N ALA A 205 -45.20 -16.56 13.76
CA ALA A 205 -44.18 -17.59 13.75
C ALA A 205 -43.68 -17.90 15.18
N PRO A 206 -43.13 -19.10 15.42
CA PRO A 206 -42.53 -19.46 16.71
C PRO A 206 -41.49 -18.42 17.17
N ALA A 207 -41.62 -17.94 18.41
CA ALA A 207 -40.82 -16.83 18.93
C ALA A 207 -39.31 -17.13 18.98
N ASP A 208 -38.96 -18.38 19.26
CA ASP A 208 -37.59 -18.90 19.22
C ASP A 208 -37.00 -18.83 17.81
N LEU A 209 -37.78 -19.18 16.78
CA LEU A 209 -37.37 -19.09 15.38
C LEU A 209 -37.16 -17.64 14.93
N VAL A 210 -38.05 -16.73 15.36
CA VAL A 210 -37.93 -15.29 15.10
C VAL A 210 -36.67 -14.72 15.75
N TRP A 211 -36.37 -15.14 16.99
CA TRP A 211 -35.17 -14.77 17.72
C TRP A 211 -33.91 -15.27 17.00
N MET A 212 -33.84 -16.56 16.62
CA MET A 212 -32.71 -17.16 15.90
C MET A 212 -32.38 -16.40 14.62
N LEU A 213 -33.39 -16.07 13.80
CA LEU A 213 -33.21 -15.34 12.54
C LEU A 213 -32.89 -13.85 12.72
N SER A 214 -33.36 -13.22 13.80
CA SER A 214 -33.16 -11.79 14.04
C SER A 214 -31.77 -11.53 14.61
N ASP A 215 -31.42 -12.27 15.66
CA ASP A 215 -30.15 -12.12 16.34
C ASP A 215 -29.02 -12.83 15.60
N GLY A 216 -29.33 -13.90 14.86
CA GLY A 216 -28.39 -14.67 14.05
C GLY A 216 -27.68 -15.77 14.81
N VAL A 217 -28.38 -16.39 15.74
CA VAL A 217 -27.90 -17.51 16.54
C VAL A 217 -28.61 -18.78 16.06
N TYR A 218 -27.92 -19.93 16.07
CA TYR A 218 -28.46 -21.21 15.60
C TYR A 218 -29.08 -21.14 14.18
N LEU A 219 -28.44 -20.41 13.26
CA LEU A 219 -28.99 -20.15 11.93
C LEU A 219 -29.26 -21.42 11.12
N GLU A 220 -28.40 -22.43 11.19
CA GLU A 220 -28.62 -23.71 10.52
C GLU A 220 -29.88 -24.42 11.03
N GLU A 221 -30.10 -24.42 12.34
CA GLU A 221 -31.31 -24.97 12.94
C GLU A 221 -32.54 -24.17 12.51
N ALA A 222 -32.44 -22.84 12.49
CA ALA A 222 -33.52 -21.98 12.03
C ALA A 222 -33.88 -22.26 10.57
N PHE A 223 -32.90 -22.43 9.69
CA PHE A 223 -33.13 -22.76 8.28
C PHE A 223 -33.78 -24.13 8.12
N ALA A 224 -33.30 -25.15 8.83
CA ALA A 224 -33.89 -26.49 8.82
C ALA A 224 -35.35 -26.48 9.29
N ARG A 225 -35.66 -25.72 10.35
CA ARG A 225 -37.02 -25.59 10.88
C ARG A 225 -37.95 -24.85 9.93
N VAL A 226 -37.48 -23.79 9.27
CA VAL A 226 -38.27 -23.12 8.23
C VAL A 226 -38.56 -24.06 7.07
N ALA A 227 -37.57 -24.83 6.61
CA ALA A 227 -37.76 -25.81 5.55
C ALA A 227 -38.80 -26.89 5.94
N ALA A 228 -38.73 -27.40 7.17
CA ALA A 228 -39.69 -28.38 7.68
C ALA A 228 -41.12 -27.81 7.79
N LEU A 229 -41.26 -26.53 8.18
CA LEU A 229 -42.56 -25.86 8.21
C LEU A 229 -43.15 -25.75 6.80
N VAL A 230 -42.34 -25.36 5.81
CA VAL A 230 -42.78 -25.24 4.41
C VAL A 230 -43.17 -26.60 3.84
N ALA A 231 -42.36 -27.64 4.05
CA ALA A 231 -42.67 -28.99 3.58
C ALA A 231 -44.00 -29.51 4.17
N ARG A 232 -44.29 -29.21 5.44
CA ARG A 232 -45.56 -29.60 6.07
C ARG A 232 -46.76 -28.94 5.39
N SER A 233 -46.67 -27.64 5.04
CA SER A 233 -47.76 -26.97 4.30
C SER A 233 -48.02 -27.58 2.93
N GLU A 234 -46.96 -28.00 2.23
CA GLU A 234 -47.12 -28.62 0.90
C GLU A 234 -47.80 -29.99 1.01
N THR A 235 -47.60 -30.69 2.13
CA THR A 235 -48.23 -32.00 2.38
C THR A 235 -49.70 -31.86 2.81
N GLU A 236 -50.01 -30.81 3.59
CA GLU A 236 -51.38 -30.50 4.04
C GLU A 236 -52.23 -29.83 2.94
N GLY A 237 -51.60 -29.29 1.87
CA GLY A 237 -52.25 -28.55 0.78
C GLY A 237 -52.37 -29.27 -0.57
N GLY A 238 -52.26 -30.61 -0.62
CA GLY A 238 -52.49 -31.41 -1.83
C GLY A 238 -53.97 -31.39 -2.29
N PRO A 239 -54.28 -31.60 -3.60
CA PRO A 239 -55.48 -31.07 -4.23
C PRO A 239 -56.76 -31.79 -3.80
N GLU A 240 -57.64 -31.07 -3.13
CA GLU A 240 -59.08 -31.34 -3.20
C GLU A 240 -59.61 -30.64 -4.46
N SER A 241 -59.29 -31.21 -5.62
CA SER A 241 -60.03 -30.95 -6.86
C SER A 241 -61.38 -31.63 -6.74
N SER A 242 -62.35 -30.85 -6.25
CA SER A 242 -63.78 -31.12 -6.41
C SER A 242 -64.10 -30.96 -7.90
N ASP A 243 -64.23 -32.10 -8.57
CA ASP A 243 -64.75 -32.18 -9.92
C ASP A 243 -66.27 -32.42 -9.86
N GLY A 244 -67.00 -31.74 -10.73
CA GLY A 244 -68.43 -31.91 -10.97
C GLY A 244 -69.31 -30.74 -10.52
N ASP A 245 -69.57 -29.78 -11.40
CA ASP A 245 -70.65 -29.92 -12.39
C ASP A 245 -70.76 -28.66 -13.26
N VAL A 246 -70.89 -28.84 -14.56
CA VAL A 246 -71.26 -27.80 -15.53
C VAL A 246 -72.59 -28.24 -16.13
N PRO A 247 -73.61 -27.37 -16.12
CA PRO A 247 -74.13 -26.98 -17.44
C PRO A 247 -74.50 -25.49 -17.57
N GLY A 248 -74.07 -24.91 -18.68
CA GLY A 248 -75.00 -24.25 -19.61
C GLY A 248 -75.32 -22.76 -19.43
N ALA A 249 -74.59 -21.94 -20.21
CA ALA A 249 -75.08 -20.77 -20.95
C ALA A 249 -75.89 -19.66 -20.24
N ALA A 250 -75.25 -18.50 -20.05
CA ALA A 250 -75.70 -17.21 -20.60
C ALA A 250 -74.70 -16.09 -20.27
N ALA A 251 -74.38 -15.28 -21.29
CA ALA A 251 -73.75 -13.96 -21.17
C ALA A 251 -74.66 -12.96 -21.89
N PRO A 252 -74.49 -11.63 -21.77
CA PRO A 252 -74.04 -10.74 -20.67
C PRO A 252 -75.16 -9.67 -20.37
N PRO A 253 -75.02 -8.53 -19.62
CA PRO A 253 -74.17 -7.38 -19.99
C PRO A 253 -73.71 -6.53 -18.74
N PRO A 254 -73.36 -5.23 -18.80
CA PRO A 254 -72.00 -4.78 -18.49
C PRO A 254 -71.91 -3.76 -17.32
N ALA A 255 -70.66 -3.41 -17.03
CA ALA A 255 -70.21 -2.35 -16.14
C ALA A 255 -71.09 -1.08 -16.08
N ARG A 256 -71.40 -0.65 -14.86
CA ARG A 256 -71.53 0.74 -14.40
C ARG A 256 -71.14 0.72 -12.91
N GLY A 257 -70.29 1.57 -12.37
CA GLY A 257 -69.83 2.88 -12.80
C GLY A 257 -69.85 3.77 -11.57
N THR A 258 -68.85 4.66 -11.44
CA THR A 258 -68.83 5.84 -10.56
C THR A 258 -68.79 5.53 -9.05
N GLY A 259 -68.04 6.20 -8.20
CA GLY A 259 -67.49 7.54 -8.25
C GLY A 259 -67.73 8.18 -6.86
N GLY A 260 -66.74 8.90 -6.34
CA GLY A 260 -66.86 9.71 -5.12
C GLY A 260 -66.73 8.92 -3.82
N LYS A 261 -66.21 9.44 -2.71
CA LYS A 261 -65.87 10.79 -2.24
C LYS A 261 -64.81 10.57 -1.14
N ALA A 262 -63.70 11.29 -1.08
CA ALA A 262 -63.58 12.63 -0.52
C ALA A 262 -64.21 12.79 0.89
N ALA A 263 -63.38 12.71 1.93
CA ALA A 263 -63.40 13.51 3.17
C ALA A 263 -62.46 12.83 4.18
N GLY A 264 -61.51 13.46 4.84
CA GLY A 264 -61.19 14.88 4.94
C GLY A 264 -60.57 15.12 6.31
N ARG A 265 -59.71 16.16 6.38
CA ARG A 265 -59.35 16.94 7.57
C ARG A 265 -58.47 16.17 8.58
N VAL A 266 -57.43 16.74 9.20
CA VAL A 266 -57.30 18.09 9.77
C VAL A 266 -55.81 18.54 9.77
N ALA A 267 -55.65 19.86 9.64
CA ALA A 267 -54.58 20.81 9.99
C ALA A 267 -53.41 20.31 10.88
N ALA A 268 -52.20 20.90 10.87
CA ALA A 268 -51.90 22.33 10.78
C ALA A 268 -50.44 22.64 10.37
N THR A 269 -50.29 23.66 9.52
CA THR A 269 -49.16 24.60 9.38
C THR A 269 -49.26 25.64 10.54
N PRO A 270 -48.32 26.56 10.88
CA PRO A 270 -47.39 27.20 9.95
C PRO A 270 -46.03 27.76 10.46
N ALA A 271 -45.32 28.32 9.47
CA ALA A 271 -44.39 29.46 9.49
C ALA A 271 -43.00 29.23 10.12
N ASP A 272 -41.89 29.20 9.37
CA ASP A 272 -41.36 30.14 8.37
C ASP A 272 -40.80 31.43 8.98
N ARG A 273 -39.47 31.55 9.00
CA ARG A 273 -38.78 32.79 8.60
C ARG A 273 -37.28 32.58 8.42
N ALA A 274 -36.88 32.64 7.16
CA ALA A 274 -35.60 33.15 6.72
C ALA A 274 -35.50 34.67 6.94
N THR A 275 -34.28 35.16 7.20
CA THR A 275 -33.65 36.35 6.58
C THR A 275 -32.21 36.41 7.11
N ALA A 276 -31.19 36.22 6.25
CA ALA A 276 -30.37 37.28 5.63
C ALA A 276 -29.37 37.91 6.63
N ARG A 277 -28.09 38.20 6.35
CA ARG A 277 -27.43 38.61 5.09
C ARG A 277 -25.91 38.77 5.35
N ARG A 278 -25.11 38.68 4.27
CA ARG A 278 -23.76 39.27 4.02
C ARG A 278 -22.58 38.73 4.86
N GLY A 279 -21.40 38.42 4.32
CA GLY A 279 -20.79 38.68 3.01
C GLY A 279 -19.58 39.61 3.17
N SER A 280 -18.35 39.11 2.91
CA SER A 280 -17.20 39.91 2.45
C SER A 280 -15.91 39.07 2.33
N THR A 281 -15.39 38.97 1.11
CA THR A 281 -13.95 39.06 0.81
C THR A 281 -13.63 40.54 0.55
N PRO A 282 -12.43 41.04 0.88
CA PRO A 282 -11.49 41.40 -0.19
C PRO A 282 -10.00 41.23 0.21
N GLY A 283 -9.12 41.28 -0.79
CA GLY A 283 -7.67 41.09 -0.62
C GLY A 283 -6.80 42.35 -0.50
N ARG A 284 -5.51 42.07 -0.20
CA ARG A 284 -4.24 42.70 -0.62
C ARG A 284 -3.93 44.20 -0.34
N ARG A 285 -2.91 44.41 0.53
CA ARG A 285 -1.74 45.36 0.54
C ARG A 285 -1.46 45.72 2.01
N ALA A 286 -0.30 46.14 2.52
CA ALA A 286 1.13 46.11 2.19
C ALA A 286 1.84 46.99 3.26
N ALA A 287 2.89 46.50 3.94
CA ALA A 287 4.01 47.26 4.57
C ALA A 287 4.94 46.21 5.24
N ALA A 288 6.16 45.88 4.81
CA ALA A 288 7.36 46.61 4.38
C ALA A 288 8.30 47.03 5.54
N THR A 289 9.33 46.21 5.77
CA THR A 289 10.71 46.52 6.20
C THR A 289 11.55 45.25 5.89
N SER A 290 12.14 45.08 4.71
CA SER A 290 13.39 45.65 4.15
C SER A 290 14.67 45.20 4.88
N ALA A 291 15.36 44.19 4.32
CA ALA A 291 16.83 44.12 4.21
C ALA A 291 17.26 43.06 3.16
N ALA A 292 17.59 43.57 1.97
CA ALA A 292 18.60 43.16 0.97
C ALA A 292 18.83 41.68 0.56
N GLY A 293 18.69 41.42 -0.76
CA GLY A 293 19.19 40.23 -1.48
C GLY A 293 20.68 40.31 -1.86
N PRO A 294 21.19 39.53 -2.85
CA PRO A 294 20.62 39.51 -4.22
C PRO A 294 20.43 38.11 -4.86
N ARG A 295 19.81 38.15 -6.03
CA ARG A 295 19.32 37.06 -6.90
C ARG A 295 20.40 36.54 -7.86
N HIS A 296 20.35 35.25 -8.17
CA HIS A 296 20.58 34.62 -9.49
C HIS A 296 19.87 33.25 -9.39
N GLY A 297 19.05 32.74 -10.30
CA GLY A 297 18.95 32.84 -11.75
C GLY A 297 18.63 31.41 -12.18
N GLU A 298 17.47 31.18 -12.80
CA GLU A 298 17.15 29.90 -13.43
C GLU A 298 18.25 29.53 -14.43
N VAL A 299 18.81 28.32 -14.33
CA VAL A 299 19.59 27.75 -15.42
C VAL A 299 19.13 26.32 -15.67
N SER A 300 18.50 26.18 -16.83
CA SER A 300 18.18 24.94 -17.52
C SER A 300 19.38 24.00 -17.64
N ALA A 301 19.08 22.72 -17.57
CA ALA A 301 19.99 21.60 -17.76
C ALA A 301 20.42 21.46 -19.23
N VAL A 302 21.35 22.29 -19.72
CA VAL A 302 22.17 22.04 -20.92
C VAL A 302 23.52 22.76 -20.73
N GLY A 303 24.57 22.05 -20.26
CA GLY A 303 25.87 22.72 -20.08
C GLY A 303 26.98 21.99 -19.30
N ARG A 304 26.93 20.67 -19.10
CA ARG A 304 27.98 19.95 -18.34
C ARG A 304 29.32 19.74 -19.08
N GLY A 305 29.42 20.11 -20.36
CA GLY A 305 30.68 20.02 -21.12
C GLY A 305 31.58 21.26 -21.04
N ALA A 306 31.00 22.46 -20.93
CA ALA A 306 31.76 23.72 -21.07
C ALA A 306 32.47 24.16 -19.77
N ALA A 307 31.86 23.94 -18.60
CA ALA A 307 32.43 24.36 -17.31
C ALA A 307 33.61 23.49 -16.84
N GLY A 308 33.64 22.20 -17.22
CA GLY A 308 34.76 21.29 -16.94
C GLY A 308 36.01 21.65 -17.75
N GLY A 309 35.83 22.04 -19.02
CA GLY A 309 36.92 22.42 -19.91
C GLY A 309 37.66 23.70 -19.50
N ASP A 310 36.96 24.71 -18.98
CA ASP A 310 37.59 25.94 -18.45
C ASP A 310 38.44 25.64 -17.19
N THR A 311 37.94 24.75 -16.33
CA THR A 311 38.67 24.33 -15.11
C THR A 311 39.96 23.57 -15.45
N GLU A 312 39.91 22.67 -16.44
CA GLU A 312 41.09 21.95 -16.94
C GLU A 312 42.09 22.88 -17.65
N ALA A 313 41.61 23.81 -18.48
CA ALA A 313 42.47 24.79 -19.15
C ALA A 313 43.22 25.66 -18.14
N ARG A 314 42.53 26.15 -17.10
CA ARG A 314 43.15 26.89 -15.99
C ARG A 314 44.13 26.03 -15.20
N ALA A 315 43.81 24.76 -14.96
CA ALA A 315 44.72 23.83 -14.29
C ALA A 315 46.02 23.63 -15.08
N ARG A 316 45.94 23.48 -16.42
CA ARG A 316 47.12 23.40 -17.30
C ARG A 316 47.96 24.68 -17.23
N GLN A 317 47.32 25.85 -17.25
CA GLN A 317 48.01 27.14 -17.16
C GLN A 317 48.73 27.33 -15.80
N ILE A 318 48.10 26.92 -14.70
CA ILE A 318 48.70 26.98 -13.36
C ILE A 318 49.89 26.02 -13.26
N ARG A 319 49.76 24.80 -13.79
CA ARG A 319 50.85 23.82 -13.80
C ARG A 319 52.04 24.27 -14.65
N ALA A 320 51.79 24.91 -15.79
CA ALA A 320 52.85 25.47 -16.65
C ALA A 320 53.66 26.57 -15.94
N ARG A 321 53.02 27.36 -15.07
CA ARG A 321 53.69 28.38 -14.25
C ARG A 321 54.36 27.81 -12.99
N HIS A 322 53.84 26.69 -12.46
CA HIS A 322 54.32 26.06 -11.23
C HIS A 322 54.40 24.52 -11.39
N PRO A 323 55.51 23.98 -11.92
CA PRO A 323 55.64 22.56 -12.28
C PRO A 323 55.65 21.57 -11.08
N GLY A 324 55.67 22.06 -9.84
CA GLY A 324 55.65 21.26 -8.60
C GLY A 324 54.43 21.49 -7.70
N ILE A 325 53.33 22.03 -8.22
CA ILE A 325 52.13 22.31 -7.41
C ILE A 325 51.51 21.02 -6.86
N SER A 326 51.22 20.98 -5.55
CA SER A 326 50.52 19.85 -4.94
C SER A 326 49.03 19.88 -5.29
N GLY A 327 48.35 18.72 -5.32
CA GLY A 327 46.93 18.67 -5.64
C GLY A 327 46.05 19.44 -4.67
N ALA A 328 46.47 19.54 -3.40
CA ALA A 328 45.81 20.37 -2.41
C ALA A 328 45.89 21.87 -2.73
N GLU A 329 47.07 22.35 -3.14
CA GLU A 329 47.29 23.74 -3.53
C GLU A 329 46.61 24.08 -4.87
N LEU A 330 46.64 23.16 -5.82
CA LEU A 330 45.89 23.31 -7.08
C LEU A 330 44.38 23.37 -6.82
N GLY A 331 43.88 22.53 -5.92
CA GLY A 331 42.48 22.55 -5.50
C GLY A 331 42.10 23.90 -4.90
N ARG A 332 42.90 24.44 -3.98
CA ARG A 332 42.67 25.78 -3.38
C ARG A 332 42.58 26.89 -4.43
N ARG A 333 43.48 26.90 -5.42
CA ARG A 333 43.51 27.94 -6.46
C ARG A 333 42.34 27.85 -7.46
N LEU A 334 41.76 26.66 -7.61
CA LEU A 334 40.63 26.41 -8.51
C LEU A 334 39.29 26.37 -7.77
N ASN A 335 39.27 26.67 -6.46
CA ASN A 335 38.10 26.54 -5.61
C ASN A 335 37.49 25.12 -5.62
N LEU A 336 38.36 24.11 -5.63
CA LEU A 336 38.05 22.67 -5.62
C LEU A 336 38.55 22.03 -4.32
N SER A 337 37.98 20.87 -3.97
CA SER A 337 38.50 20.07 -2.85
C SER A 337 39.92 19.56 -3.15
N ALA A 338 40.71 19.30 -2.09
CA ALA A 338 42.08 18.78 -2.23
C ALA A 338 42.13 17.44 -3.00
N ARG A 339 41.12 16.58 -2.83
CA ARG A 339 40.99 15.32 -3.57
C ARG A 339 40.69 15.55 -5.06
N GLN A 340 39.84 16.52 -5.39
CA GLN A 340 39.56 16.88 -6.79
C GLN A 340 40.80 17.48 -7.49
N GLY A 341 41.55 18.35 -6.80
CA GLY A 341 42.81 18.88 -7.32
C GLY A 341 43.86 17.79 -7.57
N GLN A 342 43.97 16.79 -6.69
CA GLN A 342 44.86 15.64 -6.87
C GLN A 342 44.45 14.75 -8.06
N ARG A 343 43.14 14.47 -8.23
CA ARG A 343 42.63 13.71 -9.38
C ARG A 343 42.86 14.45 -10.70
N LEU A 344 42.72 15.78 -10.71
CA LEU A 344 42.97 16.61 -11.88
C LEU A 344 44.45 16.59 -12.28
N LEU A 345 45.36 16.65 -11.30
CA LEU A 345 46.80 16.50 -11.56
C LEU A 345 47.17 15.15 -12.16
N GLN A 346 46.59 14.06 -11.65
CA GLN A 346 46.83 12.71 -12.16
C GLN A 346 46.40 12.57 -13.63
N ARG A 347 45.18 13.03 -13.95
CA ARG A 347 44.66 13.01 -15.34
C ARG A 347 45.55 13.81 -16.30
N LEU A 348 45.93 15.03 -15.91
CA LEU A 348 46.80 15.86 -16.75
C LEU A 348 48.22 15.27 -16.91
N ALA A 349 48.69 14.47 -15.95
CA ALA A 349 49.97 13.77 -16.06
C ALA A 349 49.87 12.54 -16.97
N GLU A 350 48.74 11.84 -16.95
CA GLU A 350 48.43 10.73 -17.86
C GLU A 350 48.31 11.22 -19.30
N GLU A 351 47.61 12.32 -19.55
CA GLU A 351 47.48 12.95 -20.88
C GLU A 351 48.83 13.36 -21.48
N GLU A 352 49.74 13.90 -20.66
CA GLU A 352 51.09 14.24 -21.13
C GLU A 352 51.90 12.99 -21.47
N ARG A 353 51.76 11.92 -20.70
CA ARG A 353 52.45 10.64 -20.97
C ARG A 353 51.95 10.02 -22.27
N THR A 354 50.63 9.97 -22.47
CA THR A 354 50.04 9.43 -23.70
C THR A 354 50.39 10.28 -24.92
N SER A 355 50.38 11.61 -24.79
CA SER A 355 50.79 12.53 -25.86
C SER A 355 52.27 12.35 -26.24
N ARG A 356 53.17 12.21 -25.26
CA ARG A 356 54.59 11.92 -25.51
C ARG A 356 54.79 10.57 -26.19
N GLN A 357 54.07 9.53 -25.76
CA GLN A 357 54.13 8.21 -26.39
C GLN A 357 53.64 8.25 -27.84
N ALA A 358 52.54 8.97 -28.11
CA ALA A 358 52.02 9.16 -29.46
C ALA A 358 53.00 9.94 -30.35
N GLN A 359 53.66 10.98 -29.82
CA GLN A 359 54.64 11.77 -30.55
C GLN A 359 55.90 10.95 -30.89
N VAL A 360 56.38 10.12 -29.96
CA VAL A 360 57.52 9.21 -30.20
C VAL A 360 57.16 8.12 -31.23
N ALA A 361 55.94 7.60 -31.19
CA ALA A 361 55.46 6.65 -32.20
C ALA A 361 55.35 7.29 -33.60
N ALA A 362 54.91 8.55 -33.67
CA ALA A 362 54.80 9.30 -34.92
C ALA A 362 56.17 9.64 -35.53
N THR A 363 57.16 10.04 -34.71
CA THR A 363 58.53 10.28 -35.20
C THR A 363 59.25 8.98 -35.60
N ALA A 364 58.99 7.85 -34.92
CA ALA A 364 59.51 6.55 -35.32
C ALA A 364 58.94 6.06 -36.66
N THR A 365 57.69 6.39 -36.97
CA THR A 365 57.03 6.02 -38.24
C THR A 365 57.46 6.91 -39.41
N SER A 366 57.91 8.15 -39.15
CA SER A 366 58.42 9.07 -40.18
C SER A 366 59.91 8.87 -40.52
N ALA A 367 60.62 8.06 -39.74
CA ALA A 367 62.05 7.78 -39.91
C ALA A 367 62.35 6.39 -40.53
N ALA A 368 61.30 5.61 -40.81
CA ALA A 368 61.32 4.38 -41.59
C ALA A 368 60.73 4.65 -42.97
#